data_AF-A0A800D6L6-F1
#
_entry.id   AF-A0A800D6L6-F1
#
_cell.length_a   1.000
_cell.length_b   1.000
_cell.length_c   1.000
_cell.angle_alpha   90.00
_cell.angle_beta   90.00
_cell.angle_gamma   90.00
#
_symmetry.space_group_name_H-M   'P 1'
#
loop_
_entity.id
_entity.type
_entity.pdbx_description
1 polymer ?
#
loop_
_entity_poly.entity_id
_entity_poly.type
_entity_poly.pdbx_seq_one_letter_code
_entity_poly.pdbx_strand_id
1 'polypeptide(L)' 'MIDYDEHVKRRGEFTLKRLRAGWRRLPRRRPRDLDEERVLLKMALERKRRWLETGKLEILGPREYRLR' A
#
# COMPACT_ATOMS: atom_id res chain seq x y z
N MET A 1 -1.54 14.48 12.10
CA MET A 1 -2.28 13.95 10.94
C MET A 1 -1.51 14.36 9.70
N ILE A 2 -1.09 13.43 8.84
CA ILE A 2 -0.27 13.79 7.65
C ILE A 2 -1.22 14.41 6.61
N ASP A 3 -0.96 15.66 6.23
CA ASP A 3 -1.68 16.33 5.15
C ASP A 3 -1.33 15.66 3.82
N TYR A 4 -2.32 15.00 3.24
CA TYR A 4 -2.15 14.20 2.04
C TYR A 4 -2.00 15.07 0.79
N ASP A 5 -2.67 16.22 0.74
CA ASP A 5 -2.60 17.14 -0.40
C ASP A 5 -1.23 17.81 -0.45
N GLU A 6 -0.69 18.18 0.70
CA GLU A 6 0.66 18.70 0.81
C GLU A 6 1.72 17.64 0.44
N HIS A 7 1.54 16.39 0.87
CA HIS A 7 2.41 15.27 0.49
C HIS A 7 2.42 15.04 -1.03
N VAL A 8 1.26 15.09 -1.68
CA VAL A 8 1.13 14.91 -3.13
C VAL A 8 1.84 16.04 -3.89
N LYS A 9 1.71 17.29 -3.44
CA LYS A 9 2.43 18.44 -4.04
C LYS A 9 3.96 18.28 -3.93
N ARG A 10 4.45 17.78 -2.80
CA ARG A 10 5.90 17.55 -2.55
C ARG A 10 6.47 16.28 -3.17
N ARG A 11 5.63 15.47 -3.84
CA ARG A 11 6.04 14.21 -4.48
C ARG A 11 7.09 14.40 -5.58
N GLY A 12 7.01 15.50 -6.32
CA GLY A 12 8.00 15.87 -7.34
C GLY A 12 9.37 16.13 -6.72
N GLU A 13 9.40 16.92 -5.65
CA GLU A 13 10.63 17.23 -4.91
C GLU A 13 11.29 15.99 -4.33
N PHE A 14 10.51 15.08 -3.74
CA PHE A 14 11.01 13.80 -3.24
C PHE A 14 11.61 12.95 -4.38
N THR A 15 10.95 12.93 -5.54
CA THR A 15 11.44 12.21 -6.72
C THR A 15 12.76 12.80 -7.21
N LEU A 16 12.88 14.13 -7.26
CA LEU A 16 14.11 14.84 -7.63
C LEU A 16 15.23 14.59 -6.63
N LYS A 17 14.97 14.68 -5.32
CA LYS A 17 15.95 14.35 -4.26
C LYS A 17 16.47 12.93 -4.39
N ARG A 18 15.56 11.96 -4.62
CA ARG A 18 15.91 10.55 -4.82
C ARG A 18 16.79 10.35 -6.06
N LEU A 19 16.44 10.99 -7.19
CA LEU A 19 17.22 10.89 -8.42
C LEU A 19 18.61 11.52 -8.26
N ARG A 20 18.70 12.70 -7.62
CA ARG A 20 19.99 13.36 -7.30
C ARG A 20 20.87 12.52 -6.40
N ALA A 21 20.29 11.83 -5.43
CA ALA A 21 21.01 10.93 -4.52
C ALA A 21 21.44 9.60 -5.17
N GLY A 22 21.15 9.38 -6.46
CA GLY A 22 21.45 8.13 -7.14
C GLY A 22 20.68 6.93 -6.60
N TRP A 23 19.64 7.16 -5.78
CA TRP A 23 18.81 6.12 -5.19
C TRP A 23 17.91 5.52 -6.27
N ARG A 24 18.45 4.53 -6.98
CA ARG A 24 17.67 3.72 -7.90
C ARG A 24 16.66 2.93 -7.07
N ARG A 25 15.40 2.95 -7.48
CA ARG A 25 14.44 1.96 -6.96
C ARG A 25 15.04 0.60 -7.25
N LEU A 26 15.28 -0.19 -6.20
CA LEU A 26 15.71 -1.56 -6.38
C LEU A 26 14.69 -2.25 -7.29
N PRO A 27 15.14 -3.07 -8.25
CA PRO A 27 14.24 -3.87 -9.04
C PRO A 27 13.32 -4.63 -8.09
N ARG A 28 12.02 -4.62 -8.37
CA ARG A 28 11.07 -5.44 -7.63
C ARG A 28 11.54 -6.89 -7.82
N ARG A 29 12.21 -7.45 -6.82
CA ARG A 29 12.59 -8.86 -6.80
C ARG A 29 11.29 -9.66 -6.65
N ARG A 30 10.72 -10.04 -7.78
CA ARG A 30 9.81 -11.18 -7.91
C ARG A 30 10.62 -12.32 -8.54
N PRO A 31 10.43 -13.57 -8.09
CA PRO A 31 9.26 -14.06 -7.36
C PRO A 31 9.42 -13.97 -5.84
N ARG A 32 8.30 -13.84 -5.11
CA ARG A 32 8.26 -14.34 -3.72
C ARG A 32 8.26 -15.86 -3.81
N ASP A 33 8.78 -16.53 -2.80
CA ASP A 33 8.53 -17.96 -2.65
C ASP A 33 7.01 -18.20 -2.72
N LEU A 34 6.55 -19.23 -3.43
CA LEU A 34 5.13 -19.54 -3.57
C LEU A 34 4.47 -19.73 -2.20
N ASP A 35 5.20 -20.29 -1.24
CA ASP A 35 4.68 -20.48 0.11
C ASP A 35 4.63 -19.15 0.89
N GLU A 36 5.62 -18.28 0.71
CA GLU A 36 5.58 -16.91 1.25
C GLU A 36 4.40 -16.12 0.67
N GLU A 37 4.15 -16.23 -0.64
CA GLU A 37 3.02 -15.59 -1.29
C GLU A 37 1.69 -16.11 -0.76
N ARG A 38 1.55 -17.43 -0.57
CA ARG A 38 0.35 -18.05 0.03
C ARG A 38 0.10 -17.54 1.45
N VAL A 39 1.14 -17.48 2.29
CA VAL A 39 1.02 -16.97 3.66
C VAL A 39 0.58 -15.51 3.65
N LEU A 40 1.22 -14.66 2.84
CA LEU A 40 0.87 -13.25 2.75
C LEU A 40 -0.55 -13.03 2.23
N LEU A 41 -0.99 -13.82 1.25
CA LEU A 41 -2.35 -13.77 0.73
C LEU A 41 -3.37 -14.18 1.80
N LYS A 42 -3.10 -15.26 2.54
CA LYS A 42 -3.93 -15.70 3.66
C LYS A 42 -4.04 -14.60 4.73
N MET A 43 -2.91 -14.02 5.15
CA MET A 43 -2.90 -12.92 6.12
C MET A 43 -3.68 -11.69 5.64
N ALA A 44 -3.58 -11.36 4.36
CA ALA A 44 -4.30 -10.23 3.77
C ALA A 44 -5.83 -10.47 3.75
N LEU A 45 -6.26 -11.68 3.40
CA LEU A 45 -7.68 -12.07 3.40
C LEU A 45 -8.26 -12.05 4.82
N GLU A 46 -7.56 -12.65 5.79
CA GLU A 46 -8.00 -12.65 7.20
C GLU A 46 -8.09 -11.24 7.77
N ARG A 47 -7.11 -10.38 7.45
CA ARG A 47 -7.14 -8.97 7.85
C ARG A 47 -8.33 -8.23 7.24
N LYS A 48 -8.60 -8.44 5.94
CA LYS A 48 -9.74 -7.84 5.24
C LYS A 48 -11.04 -8.27 5.90
N ARG A 49 -11.21 -9.56 6.15
CA ARG A 49 -12.38 -10.12 6.84
C ARG A 49 -12.58 -9.46 8.19
N ARG A 50 -11.55 -9.45 9.04
CA ARG A 50 -11.61 -8.81 10.37
C ARG A 50 -12.02 -7.35 10.27
N TRP A 51 -11.48 -6.59 9.32
CA TRP A 51 -11.82 -5.17 9.17
C TRP A 51 -13.26 -4.94 8.72
N LEU A 52 -13.81 -5.82 7.88
CA LEU A 52 -15.23 -5.78 7.52
C LEU A 52 -16.10 -6.08 8.76
N GLU A 53 -15.75 -7.11 9.52
CA GLU A 53 -16.47 -7.50 10.74
C GLU A 53 -16.45 -6.41 11.82
N THR A 54 -15.31 -5.73 12.02
CA THR A 54 -15.21 -4.64 13.00
C THR A 54 -15.73 -3.30 12.47
N GLY A 55 -16.24 -3.24 11.23
CA GLY A 55 -16.67 -1.98 10.59
C GLY A 55 -15.53 -1.00 10.28
N LYS A 56 -14.27 -1.45 10.37
CA LYS A 56 -13.08 -0.66 10.02
C LYS A 56 -12.95 -0.47 8.51
N LEU A 57 -13.37 -1.46 7.73
CA LEU A 57 -13.41 -1.43 6.28
C LEU A 57 -14.87 -1.48 5.83
N GLU A 58 -15.24 -0.59 4.93
CA GLU A 58 -16.57 -0.50 4.33
C GLU A 58 -16.41 -0.54 2.80
N ILE A 59 -17.13 -1.44 2.11
CA ILE A 59 -17.08 -1.57 0.64
C ILE A 59 -18.19 -0.69 0.08
N LEU A 60 -17.81 0.34 -0.69
CA LEU A 60 -18.75 1.29 -1.31
C LEU A 60 -19.08 0.91 -2.76
N GLY A 61 -18.18 0.21 -3.43
CA GLY A 61 -18.34 -0.22 -4.81
C GLY A 61 -17.22 -1.17 -5.26
N PRO A 62 -17.17 -1.57 -6.54
CA PRO A 62 -16.22 -2.59 -7.05
C PRO A 62 -14.74 -2.27 -6.82
N ARG A 63 -14.40 -0.98 -6.72
CA ARG A 63 -13.04 -0.49 -6.44
C ARG A 63 -13.01 0.60 -5.37
N GLU A 64 -14.15 0.87 -4.75
CA GLU A 64 -14.31 1.95 -3.78
C GLU A 64 -14.48 1.36 -2.40
N TYR A 65 -13.62 1.80 -1.49
CA TYR A 65 -13.63 1.37 -0.10
C TYR A 65 -13.37 2.56 0.82
N ARG A 66 -13.98 2.52 1.99
CA ARG A 66 -13.74 3.48 3.07
C ARG A 66 -13.06 2.74 4.22
N LEU A 67 -12.00 3.35 4.74
CA LEU A 67 -11.34 2.92 5.97
C LEU A 67 -11.71 3.92 7.07
N ARG A 68 -12.15 3.41 8.21
CA ARG A 68 -12.42 4.18 9.43
C ARG A 68 -11.25 4.08 10.41
#